data_AF-A0A558ANC7-F1
#
_entry.id   AF-A0A558ANC7-F1
#
_cell.length_a   1.000
_cell.length_b   1.000
_cell.length_c   1.000
_cell.angle_alpha   90.00
_cell.angle_beta   90.00
_cell.angle_gamma   90.00
#
_symmetry.space_group_name_H-M   'P 1'
#
loop_
_entity.id
_entity.type
_entity.pdbx_description
1 polymer ?
#
loop_
_entity_poly.entity_id
_entity_poly.type
_entity_poly.pdbx_seq_one_letter_code
_entity_poly.pdbx_strand_id
1 'polypeptide(L)' 'MSGVASTAADPAWYSEGRADWSEMSFYAQHRGQPRPQNDTWVAACCLAFEVPLATLNVKDYKDFVE' A
#
# COMPACT_ATOMS: atom_id res chain seq x y z
N MET A 1 3.12 4.07 -21.27
CA MET A 1 3.51 3.44 -19.99
C MET A 1 4.99 3.69 -19.80
N SER A 2 5.36 4.80 -19.16
CA SER A 2 6.76 5.15 -18.89
C SER A 2 7.13 4.51 -17.56
N GLY A 3 7.84 3.38 -17.60
CA GLY A 3 8.47 2.80 -16.43
C GLY A 3 9.72 3.61 -16.10
N VAL A 4 9.69 4.36 -15.01
CA VAL A 4 10.93 4.87 -14.41
C VAL A 4 11.66 3.66 -13.85
N ALA A 5 12.57 3.10 -14.64
CA ALA A 5 13.51 2.11 -14.15
C ALA A 5 14.51 2.85 -13.24
N SER A 6 14.28 2.78 -11.93
CA SER A 6 15.28 3.18 -10.93
C SER A 6 16.52 2.29 -11.14
N THR A 7 17.65 2.90 -11.50
CA THR A 7 18.93 2.22 -11.74
C THR A 7 19.75 2.03 -10.46
N ALA A 8 19.27 2.53 -9.32
CA ALA A 8 19.81 2.23 -8.01
C ALA A 8 19.00 1.06 -7.41
N ALA A 9 19.67 0.14 -6.71
CA ALA A 9 18.97 -0.84 -5.89
C ALA A 9 18.01 -0.09 -4.97
N ASP A 10 16.72 -0.42 -5.04
CA ASP A 10 15.73 0.22 -4.22
C ASP A 10 16.10 0.01 -2.75
N PRO A 11 16.06 1.06 -1.91
CA PRO A 11 16.38 0.91 -0.51
C PRO A 11 15.39 -0.06 0.16
N ALA A 12 15.83 -0.74 1.23
CA ALA A 12 15.03 -1.79 1.89
C ALA A 12 13.60 -1.33 2.26
N TRP A 13 13.46 -0.09 2.72
CA TRP A 13 12.17 0.52 3.05
C TRP A 13 11.21 0.64 1.85
N TYR A 14 11.73 0.73 0.62
CA TYR A 14 10.92 0.73 -0.59
C TYR A 14 10.41 -0.68 -0.91
N SER A 15 11.25 -1.72 -0.72
CA SER A 15 10.85 -3.11 -0.96
C SER A 15 9.84 -3.62 0.06
N GLU A 16 9.93 -3.19 1.31
CA GLU A 16 8.97 -3.54 2.38
C GLU A 16 7.58 -2.98 2.07
N GLY A 17 7.46 -1.66 1.83
CA GLY A 17 6.18 -1.07 1.41
C GLY A 17 5.62 -1.65 0.11
N ARG A 18 6.49 -2.13 -0.79
CA ARG A 18 6.09 -2.85 -2.02
C ARG A 18 5.51 -4.22 -1.72
N ALA A 19 6.05 -4.96 -0.75
CA ALA A 19 5.53 -6.26 -0.34
C ALA A 19 4.13 -6.09 0.26
N ASP A 20 3.97 -5.20 1.24
CA ASP A 20 2.70 -4.94 1.92
C ASP A 20 1.62 -4.48 0.93
N TRP A 21 1.96 -3.52 0.05
CA TRP A 21 1.04 -3.07 -0.99
C TRP A 21 0.59 -4.20 -1.92
N SER A 22 1.52 -5.07 -2.32
CA SER A 22 1.23 -6.18 -3.23
C SER A 22 0.28 -7.18 -2.57
N GLU A 23 0.51 -7.49 -1.29
CA GLU A 23 -0.32 -8.39 -0.50
C GLU A 23 -1.73 -7.83 -0.33
N MET A 24 -1.86 -6.59 0.14
CA MET A 24 -3.15 -5.91 0.33
C MET A 24 -3.93 -5.80 -0.99
N SER A 25 -3.25 -5.43 -2.08
CA SER A 25 -3.85 -5.32 -3.40
C SER A 25 -4.32 -6.67 -3.93
N PHE A 26 -3.56 -7.73 -3.67
CA PHE A 26 -3.94 -9.09 -4.05
C PHE A 26 -5.18 -9.55 -3.29
N TYR A 27 -5.21 -9.42 -1.95
CA TYR A 27 -6.36 -9.81 -1.14
C TYR A 27 -7.62 -9.01 -1.48
N ALA A 28 -7.50 -7.70 -1.70
CA ALA A 28 -8.60 -6.85 -2.13
C ALA A 28 -9.21 -7.30 -3.48
N GLN A 29 -8.34 -7.61 -4.45
CA GLN A 29 -8.76 -8.12 -5.76
C GLN A 29 -9.41 -9.50 -5.64
N HIS A 30 -8.83 -10.39 -4.83
CA HIS A 30 -9.34 -11.75 -4.64
C HIS A 30 -10.74 -11.76 -4.01
N ARG A 31 -11.03 -10.82 -3.10
CA ARG A 31 -12.35 -10.62 -2.49
C ARG A 31 -13.37 -9.89 -3.40
N GLY A 32 -12.98 -9.53 -4.63
CA GLY A 32 -13.85 -8.79 -5.56
C GLY A 32 -14.07 -7.32 -5.19
N GLN A 33 -13.22 -6.76 -4.32
CA GLN A 33 -13.29 -5.38 -3.83
C GLN A 33 -11.96 -4.65 -4.06
N PRO A 34 -11.57 -4.43 -5.33
CA PRO A 34 -10.33 -3.72 -5.65
C PRO A 34 -10.35 -2.32 -5.02
N ARG A 35 -9.21 -1.92 -4.46
CA ARG A 35 -9.05 -0.64 -3.77
C ARG A 35 -8.31 0.38 -4.65
N PRO A 36 -8.53 1.69 -4.44
CA PRO A 36 -7.74 2.71 -5.11
C PRO A 36 -6.24 2.49 -4.84
N GLN A 37 -5.44 2.40 -5.91
CA GLN A 37 -4.01 2.05 -5.80
C GLN A 37 -3.23 2.99 -4.88
N ASN A 38 -3.57 4.30 -4.90
CA ASN A 38 -2.90 5.30 -4.09
C ASN A 38 -3.21 5.13 -2.60
N ASP A 39 -4.47 4.84 -2.25
CA ASP A 39 -4.86 4.66 -0.85
C ASP A 39 -4.23 3.39 -0.27
N THR A 40 -4.21 2.30 -1.04
CA THR A 40 -3.50 1.07 -0.65
C THR A 40 -2.00 1.33 -0.46
N TRP A 41 -1.38 2.17 -1.31
CA TRP A 41 0.05 2.51 -1.18
C TRP A 41 0.33 3.31 0.09
N VAL A 42 -0.51 4.31 0.41
CA VAL A 42 -0.40 5.09 1.65
C VAL A 42 -0.55 4.19 2.88
N ALA A 43 -1.54 3.28 2.88
CA ALA A 43 -1.73 2.34 3.97
C ALA A 43 -0.53 1.38 4.14
N ALA A 44 0.00 0.85 3.03
CA ALA A 44 1.20 -0.01 3.04
C ALA A 44 2.43 0.72 3.60
N CYS A 45 2.64 1.99 3.23
CA CYS A 45 3.71 2.78 3.84
C CYS A 45 3.51 2.94 5.35
N CYS A 46 2.30 3.24 5.81
CA CYS A 46 2.04 3.36 7.26
C CYS A 46 2.32 2.07 8.02
N LEU A 47 2.00 0.91 7.44
CA LEU A 47 2.31 -0.40 8.01
C LEU A 47 3.82 -0.67 8.04
N ALA A 48 4.52 -0.51 6.91
CA ALA A 48 5.96 -0.74 6.80
C ALA A 48 6.79 0.14 7.75
N PHE A 49 6.35 1.37 8.02
CA PHE A 49 7.03 2.30 8.92
C PHE A 49 6.50 2.29 10.35
N GLU A 50 5.52 1.43 10.67
CA GLU A 50 4.88 1.33 11.99
C GLU A 50 4.31 2.67 12.52
N VAL A 51 3.76 3.50 11.62
CA VAL A 51 3.18 4.81 11.96
C VAL A 51 1.65 4.80 11.86
N PRO A 52 0.94 5.51 12.75
CA PRO A 52 -0.51 5.60 12.67
C PRO A 52 -0.95 6.38 11.42
N LEU A 53 -1.92 5.84 10.69
CA LEU A 53 -2.55 6.54 9.58
C LEU A 53 -3.55 7.59 10.08
N ALA A 54 -3.15 8.86 10.06
CA ALA A 54 -4.05 9.98 10.31
C ALA A 54 -4.79 10.37 9.02
N THR A 55 -6.10 10.14 8.96
CA THR A 55 -6.93 10.44 7.78
C THR A 55 -8.29 11.02 8.16
N LEU A 56 -8.82 11.93 7.33
CA LEU A 56 -10.21 12.40 7.41
C LEU A 56 -11.17 11.44 6.70
N ASN A 57 -10.67 10.55 5.85
CA ASN A 57 -11.45 9.63 5.04
C ASN A 57 -11.52 8.24 5.67
N VAL A 58 -11.84 8.19 6.98
CA VAL A 58 -11.77 6.97 7.79
C VAL A 58 -12.52 5.80 7.14
N LYS A 59 -13.66 6.07 6.50
CA LYS A 59 -14.49 5.04 5.83
C LYS A 59 -13.74 4.23 4.77
N ASP A 60 -12.75 4.80 4.10
CA ASP A 60 -12.06 4.14 3.00
C ASP A 60 -10.87 3.29 3.51
N TYR A 61 -10.51 3.46 4.79
CA TYR A 61 -9.42 2.75 5.44
C TYR A 61 -9.83 1.80 6.56
N LYS A 62 -11.10 1.83 7.01
CA LYS A 62 -11.63 0.93 8.05
C LYS A 62 -11.36 -0.54 7.76
N ASP A 63 -11.46 -0.89 6.48
CA ASP A 63 -11.41 -2.25 5.97
C ASP A 63 -9.97 -2.83 5.98
N PHE A 64 -8.96 -1.99 6.20
CA PHE A 64 -7.56 -2.41 6.36
C PHE A 64 -7.22 -2.77 7.82
N VAL A 65 -8.13 -2.55 8.77
CA VAL A 65 -7.92 -2.79 10.21
C VAL A 65 -8.52 -4.14 10.65
N GLU A 66 -8.53 -5.15 9.75
CA GLU A 66 -9.01 -6.50 10.05
C GLU A 66 -7.94 -7.35 10.75
#